data_AF-A0A8T7M871-F1
#
_entry.id   AF-A0A8T7M871-F1
#
_cell.length_a   1.000
_cell.length_b   1.000
_cell.length_c   1.000
_cell.angle_alpha   90.00
_cell.angle_beta   90.00
_cell.angle_gamma   90.00
#
_symmetry.space_group_name_H-M   'P 1'
#
loop_
_entity.id
_entity.type
_entity.pdbx_description
1 polymer ?
#
loop_
_entity_poly.entity_id
_entity_poly.type
_entity_poly.pdbx_seq_one_letter_code
_entity_poly.pdbx_strand_id
1 'polypeptide(L)'
;MPMGITHRTINTFVSVPLTGMGYLQLHRTTLECAVFLGGYTFATFLMNPDLDLESDGYKSWGLMRFYWWPYQKAFAHRSFFSHFPIISTILRIVYLLWLPILLLYFLGAAIQSSVRETVFDWVPGAFPYLIFLVAGMMFSDTLHFFLDITSTNLKKLLHFGKHRESFFEHHGESKRGRGKGYRRNSGYGWRNTARRR
;
A
#
# COMPACT_ATOMS: atom_id res chain seq x y z
N MET A 1 4.15 -3.11 -8.30
CA MET A 1 2.79 -3.67 -8.12
C MET A 1 1.77 -2.68 -8.68
N PRO A 2 0.80 -3.06 -9.53
CA PRO A 2 -0.12 -2.12 -10.18
C PRO A 2 -1.15 -1.44 -9.26
N MET A 3 -1.03 -1.59 -7.92
CA MET A 3 -2.07 -1.27 -6.93
C MET A 3 -1.78 -0.02 -6.08
N GLY A 4 -0.56 0.53 -6.12
CA GLY A 4 -0.16 1.64 -5.24
C GLY A 4 -0.99 2.92 -5.47
N ILE A 5 -1.30 3.22 -6.73
CA ILE A 5 -2.19 4.34 -7.08
C ILE A 5 -3.61 4.08 -6.55
N THR A 6 -4.14 2.86 -6.72
CA THR A 6 -5.48 2.50 -6.22
C THR A 6 -5.59 2.64 -4.71
N HIS A 7 -4.63 2.11 -3.95
CA HIS A 7 -4.65 2.21 -2.48
C HIS A 7 -4.56 3.67 -2.00
N ARG A 8 -3.75 4.49 -2.68
CA ARG A 8 -3.61 5.93 -2.39
C ARG A 8 -4.90 6.69 -2.67
N THR A 9 -5.52 6.44 -3.83
CA THR A 9 -6.79 7.06 -4.22
C THR A 9 -7.89 6.73 -3.21
N ILE A 10 -8.06 5.43 -2.88
CA ILE A 10 -9.06 5.01 -1.88
C ILE A 10 -8.77 5.65 -0.52
N ASN A 11 -7.51 5.65 -0.07
CA ASN A 11 -7.13 6.32 1.19
C ASN A 11 -7.52 7.80 1.21
N THR A 12 -7.28 8.50 0.11
CA THR A 12 -7.59 9.93 -0.01
C THR A 12 -9.10 10.19 0.01
N PHE A 13 -9.89 9.32 -0.63
CA PHE A 13 -11.34 9.44 -0.59
C PHE A 13 -11.93 9.13 0.79
N VAL A 14 -11.35 8.17 1.52
CA VAL A 14 -11.83 7.79 2.86
C VAL A 14 -11.44 8.81 3.93
N SER A 15 -10.36 9.57 3.75
CA SER A 15 -9.88 10.52 4.75
C SER A 15 -10.92 11.62 5.07
N VAL A 16 -11.67 12.09 4.07
CA VAL A 16 -12.68 13.14 4.21
C VAL A 16 -13.88 12.70 5.07
N PRO A 17 -14.63 11.62 4.74
CA PRO A 17 -15.74 11.18 5.56
C PRO A 17 -15.28 10.72 6.95
N LEU A 18 -14.09 10.11 7.08
CA LEU A 18 -13.55 9.72 8.37
C LEU A 18 -13.28 10.94 9.27
N THR A 19 -12.68 12.00 8.72
CA THR A 19 -12.46 13.26 9.44
C THR A 19 -13.81 13.94 9.77
N GLY A 20 -14.76 13.90 8.84
CA GLY A 20 -16.11 14.42 9.04
C GLY A 20 -16.86 13.74 10.18
N MET A 21 -16.72 12.41 10.33
CA MET A 21 -17.27 11.67 11.48
C MET A 21 -16.64 12.14 12.80
N GLY A 22 -15.33 12.41 12.83
CA GLY A 22 -14.67 12.98 14.00
C GLY A 22 -15.28 14.30 14.46
N TYR A 23 -15.61 15.18 13.51
CA TYR A 23 -16.25 16.47 13.80
C TYR A 23 -17.72 16.32 14.21
N LEU A 24 -18.51 15.58 13.42
CA LEU A 24 -19.97 15.53 13.56
C LEU A 24 -20.45 14.59 14.68
N GLN A 25 -19.76 13.46 14.89
CA GLN A 25 -20.21 12.40 15.81
C GLN A 25 -19.39 12.36 17.11
N LEU A 26 -18.08 12.61 17.02
CA LEU A 26 -17.18 12.57 18.18
C LEU A 26 -16.94 13.95 18.81
N HIS A 27 -17.62 14.98 18.27
CA HIS A 27 -17.57 16.38 18.70
C HIS A 27 -16.13 16.89 18.89
N ARG A 28 -15.21 16.46 18.02
CA ARG A 28 -13.83 16.96 18.00
C ARG A 28 -13.80 18.39 17.45
N THR A 29 -12.85 19.17 17.93
CA THR A 29 -12.64 20.54 17.44
C THR A 29 -12.14 20.54 15.99
N THR A 30 -12.34 21.65 15.28
CA THR A 30 -11.83 21.82 13.91
C THR A 30 -10.32 21.63 13.83
N LEU A 31 -9.58 22.10 14.85
CA LEU A 31 -8.13 21.96 14.90
C LEU A 31 -7.69 20.50 15.04
N GLU A 32 -8.30 19.74 15.96
CA GLU A 32 -8.02 18.30 16.12
C GLU A 32 -8.30 17.53 14.82
N CYS A 33 -9.43 17.81 14.16
CA CYS A 33 -9.78 17.21 12.87
C CYS A 33 -8.81 17.59 11.75
N ALA A 34 -8.38 18.85 11.69
CA ALA A 34 -7.41 19.31 10.70
C ALA A 34 -6.04 18.64 10.90
N VAL A 35 -5.59 18.53 12.15
CA VAL A 35 -4.33 17.84 12.49
C VAL A 35 -4.42 16.35 12.18
N PHE A 36 -5.55 15.70 12.49
CA PHE A 36 -5.81 14.31 12.12
C PHE A 36 -5.74 14.11 10.60
N LEU A 37 -6.44 14.95 9.83
CA LEU A 37 -6.42 14.88 8.37
C LEU A 37 -5.02 15.14 7.80
N GLY A 38 -4.27 16.07 8.40
CA GLY A 38 -2.87 16.32 8.08
C GLY A 38 -2.01 15.08 8.28
N GLY A 39 -2.15 14.39 9.42
CA GLY A 39 -1.45 13.13 9.69
C GLY A 39 -1.84 12.01 8.71
N TYR A 40 -3.14 11.87 8.45
CA TYR A 40 -3.68 10.89 7.51
C TYR A 40 -3.11 11.08 6.10
N THR A 41 -3.17 12.31 5.59
CA THR A 41 -2.67 12.63 4.24
C THR A 41 -1.16 12.50 4.18
N PHE A 42 -0.43 12.94 5.21
CA PHE A 42 1.02 12.76 5.31
C PHE A 42 1.41 11.28 5.20
N ALA A 43 0.77 10.39 5.97
CA ALA A 43 1.01 8.95 5.84
C ALA A 43 0.63 8.40 4.46
N THR A 44 -0.51 8.83 3.89
CA THR A 44 -0.98 8.35 2.57
C THR A 44 0.03 8.65 1.45
N PHE A 45 0.61 9.85 1.44
CA PHE A 45 1.43 10.33 0.33
C PHE A 45 2.94 10.22 0.57
N LEU A 46 3.40 10.51 1.79
CA LEU A 46 4.83 10.62 2.11
C LEU A 46 5.32 9.47 2.98
N MET A 47 4.53 8.97 3.92
CA MET A 47 5.01 8.02 4.93
C MET A 47 4.26 6.68 4.91
N ASN A 48 3.92 6.21 3.70
CA ASN A 48 3.11 5.01 3.52
C ASN A 48 3.91 3.72 3.82
N PRO A 49 3.25 2.56 4.00
CA PRO A 49 3.93 1.31 4.33
C PRO A 49 4.94 0.84 3.27
N ASP A 50 4.73 1.23 2.02
CA ASP A 50 5.60 0.92 0.87
C ASP A 50 6.90 1.76 0.82
N LEU A 51 7.28 2.44 1.90
CA LEU A 51 8.53 3.21 1.98
C LEU A 51 9.79 2.32 1.98
N ASP A 52 9.62 1.03 2.26
CA ASP A 52 10.65 0.01 2.13
C ASP A 52 10.88 -0.44 0.66
N LEU A 53 10.13 0.12 -0.29
CA LEU A 53 10.29 -0.07 -1.73
C LEU A 53 10.58 1.23 -2.46
N GLU A 54 10.98 1.13 -3.74
CA GLU A 54 10.99 2.26 -4.67
C GLU A 54 9.55 2.65 -5.12
N SER A 55 8.69 2.95 -4.15
CA SER A 55 7.30 3.35 -4.34
C SER A 55 7.20 4.85 -4.64
N ASP A 56 6.01 5.34 -5.06
CA ASP A 56 5.86 6.79 -5.19
C ASP A 56 5.90 7.50 -3.84
N GLY A 57 5.61 6.81 -2.72
CA GLY A 57 5.80 7.38 -1.38
C GLY A 57 7.28 7.72 -1.13
N TYR A 58 8.18 6.77 -1.42
CA TYR A 58 9.62 7.00 -1.36
C TYR A 58 10.07 8.12 -2.33
N LYS A 59 9.52 8.18 -3.54
CA LYS A 59 9.85 9.22 -4.53
C LYS A 59 9.32 10.61 -4.15
N SER A 60 8.22 10.70 -3.43
CA SER A 60 7.61 11.96 -3.00
C SER A 60 8.50 12.77 -2.04
N TRP A 61 9.49 12.15 -1.40
CA TRP A 61 10.51 12.86 -0.61
C TRP A 61 11.53 13.64 -1.45
N GLY A 62 11.55 13.45 -2.78
CA GLY A 62 12.48 14.15 -3.67
C GLY A 62 13.94 13.89 -3.28
N LEU A 63 14.70 14.94 -3.01
CA LEU A 63 16.10 14.83 -2.58
C LEU A 63 16.21 14.13 -1.21
N MET A 64 15.27 14.38 -0.29
CA MET A 64 15.30 13.81 1.07
C MET A 64 15.09 12.30 1.12
N ARG A 65 14.81 11.65 -0.02
CA ARG A 65 14.75 10.17 -0.10
C ARG A 65 16.05 9.50 0.33
N PHE A 66 17.21 10.17 0.22
CA PHE A 66 18.48 9.64 0.72
C PHE A 66 18.39 9.28 2.21
N TYR A 67 17.60 10.05 2.97
CA TYR A 67 17.37 9.82 4.39
C TYR A 67 16.66 8.49 4.62
N TRP A 68 15.78 8.07 3.71
CA TRP A 68 15.02 6.83 3.81
C TRP A 68 15.75 5.62 3.20
N TRP A 69 16.85 5.84 2.48
CA TRP A 69 17.62 4.76 1.87
C TRP A 69 18.15 3.73 2.90
N PRO A 70 18.70 4.10 4.07
CA PRO A 70 19.10 3.13 5.10
C PRO A 70 17.91 2.31 5.62
N TYR A 71 16.76 2.97 5.86
CA TYR A 71 15.52 2.28 6.24
C TYR A 71 15.12 1.23 5.20
N GLN A 72 15.14 1.60 3.92
CA GLN A 72 14.81 0.71 2.81
C GLN A 72 15.73 -0.53 2.73
N LYS A 73 17.01 -0.37 3.11
CA LYS A 73 17.98 -1.47 3.12
C LYS A 73 17.88 -2.36 4.35
N ALA A 74 17.45 -1.80 5.48
CA ALA A 74 17.38 -2.50 6.75
C ALA A 74 16.14 -3.41 6.88
N PHE A 75 15.00 -3.00 6.30
CA PHE A 75 13.74 -3.73 6.47
C PHE A 75 13.30 -4.44 5.19
N ALA A 76 12.98 -5.73 5.32
CA ALA A 76 12.41 -6.50 4.21
C ALA A 76 10.95 -6.08 3.95
N HIS A 77 10.57 -6.03 2.67
CA HIS A 77 9.21 -5.70 2.27
C HIS A 77 8.18 -6.69 2.83
N ARG A 78 7.06 -6.16 3.38
CA ARG A 78 6.00 -6.92 4.07
C ARG A 78 6.43 -7.63 5.35
N SER A 79 7.55 -7.23 5.95
CA SER A 79 7.91 -7.69 7.29
C SER A 79 6.91 -7.15 8.32
N PHE A 80 6.84 -7.81 9.47
CA PHE A 80 6.06 -7.32 10.61
C PHE A 80 6.42 -5.88 11.00
N PHE A 81 7.69 -5.50 10.87
CA PHE A 81 8.18 -4.17 11.24
C PHE A 81 7.88 -3.09 10.20
N SER A 82 7.81 -3.44 8.91
CA SER A 82 7.59 -2.45 7.84
C SER A 82 6.13 -2.31 7.42
N HIS A 83 5.30 -3.35 7.61
CA HIS A 83 3.94 -3.40 7.07
C HIS A 83 2.83 -3.53 8.12
N PHE A 84 3.13 -3.93 9.35
CA PHE A 84 2.11 -3.97 10.39
C PHE A 84 1.73 -2.53 10.80
N PRO A 85 0.46 -2.11 10.68
CA PRO A 85 0.10 -0.69 10.68
C PRO A 85 0.70 0.09 11.85
N ILE A 86 0.32 -0.23 13.09
CA ILE A 86 0.72 0.50 14.29
C ILE A 86 2.24 0.50 14.48
N ILE A 87 2.87 -0.68 14.39
CA ILE A 87 4.30 -0.84 14.64
C ILE A 87 5.11 -0.12 13.57
N SER A 88 4.71 -0.25 12.31
CA SER A 88 5.39 0.37 11.19
C SER A 88 5.25 1.90 11.22
N THR A 89 4.08 2.44 11.60
CA THR A 89 3.91 3.88 11.79
C THR A 89 4.85 4.40 12.88
N ILE A 90 4.89 3.73 14.03
CA ILE A 90 5.77 4.13 15.15
C ILE A 90 7.24 4.09 14.73
N LEU A 91 7.67 3.02 14.06
CA LEU A 91 9.05 2.87 13.61
C LEU A 91 9.43 3.95 12.60
N ARG A 92 8.57 4.25 11.63
CA ARG A 92 8.79 5.35 10.66
C ARG A 92 8.80 6.71 11.34
N ILE A 93 7.96 6.97 12.35
CA ILE A 93 8.00 8.21 13.13
C ILE A 93 9.32 8.35 13.88
N VAL A 94 9.75 7.31 14.60
CA VAL A 94 11.03 7.31 15.33
C VAL A 94 12.19 7.53 14.35
N TYR A 95 12.16 6.83 13.20
CA TYR A 95 13.15 7.00 12.15
C TYR A 95 13.15 8.41 11.55
N LEU A 96 11.99 9.05 11.36
CA LEU A 96 11.91 10.39 10.81
C LEU A 96 12.39 11.45 11.82
N LEU A 97 12.09 11.26 13.10
CA LEU A 97 12.28 12.30 14.13
C LEU A 97 13.63 12.25 14.85
N TRP A 98 14.36 11.13 14.85
CA TRP A 98 15.61 11.06 15.64
C TRP A 98 16.63 12.12 15.24
N LEU A 99 16.86 12.34 13.93
CA LEU A 99 17.85 13.30 13.47
C LEU A 99 17.40 14.75 13.73
N PRO A 100 16.15 15.16 13.39
CA PRO A 100 15.64 16.47 13.79
C PRO A 100 15.72 16.73 15.30
N ILE A 101 15.32 15.76 16.14
CA ILE A 101 15.40 15.91 17.60
C ILE A 101 16.85 16.11 18.05
N LEU A 102 17.78 15.33 17.50
CA LEU A 102 19.20 15.46 17.81
C LEU A 102 19.75 16.85 17.41
N LEU A 103 19.39 17.33 16.21
CA LEU A 103 19.77 18.65 15.72
C LEU A 103 19.19 19.76 16.61
N LEU A 104 17.91 19.66 16.98
CA LEU A 104 17.25 20.61 17.88
C LEU A 104 17.90 20.63 19.27
N TYR A 105 18.31 19.47 19.78
CA TYR A 105 19.02 19.38 21.05
C TYR A 105 20.35 20.14 21.02
N PHE A 106 21.22 19.86 20.05
CA PHE A 106 22.52 20.51 19.95
C PHE A 106 22.45 22.00 19.56
N LEU A 107 21.60 22.33 18.59
CA LEU A 107 21.44 23.71 18.13
C LEU A 107 20.72 24.55 19.19
N GLY A 108 19.69 24.00 19.83
CA GLY A 108 19.00 24.63 20.94
C GLY A 108 19.96 24.98 22.07
N ALA A 109 20.88 24.07 22.42
CA ALA A 109 21.91 24.30 23.43
C ALA A 109 22.88 25.44 23.08
N ALA A 110 23.12 25.70 21.79
CA ALA A 110 24.03 26.73 21.30
C ALA A 110 23.40 28.13 21.14
N ILE A 111 22.06 28.24 21.17
CA ILE A 111 21.33 29.49 20.93
C ILE A 111 21.00 30.21 22.25
N GLN A 112 21.02 31.54 22.22
CA GLN A 112 20.60 32.42 23.33
C GLN A 112 19.17 32.11 23.80
N SER A 113 18.94 32.17 25.12
CA SER A 113 17.66 31.82 25.75
C SER A 113 16.46 32.58 25.18
N SER A 114 16.59 33.87 24.90
CA SER A 114 15.51 34.69 24.32
C SER A 114 15.03 34.20 22.95
N VAL A 115 15.98 33.76 22.11
CA VAL A 115 15.66 33.18 20.79
C VAL A 115 15.06 31.79 20.97
N ARG A 116 15.56 31.00 21.92
CA ARG A 116 15.00 29.67 22.23
C ARG A 116 13.54 29.76 22.65
N GLU A 117 13.18 30.69 23.54
CA GLU A 117 11.79 30.88 23.97
C GLU A 117 10.91 31.26 22.78
N THR A 118 11.31 32.25 21.99
CA THR A 118 10.56 32.67 20.79
C THR A 118 10.31 31.52 19.82
N VAL A 119 11.28 30.61 19.66
CA VAL A 119 11.20 29.48 18.72
C VAL A 119 10.38 28.31 19.27
N PHE A 120 10.34 28.07 20.59
CA PHE A 120 9.78 26.84 21.17
C PHE A 120 8.59 27.04 22.13
N ASP A 121 8.19 28.26 22.44
CA ASP A 121 7.08 28.52 23.39
C ASP A 121 5.73 27.94 22.94
N TRP A 122 5.54 27.71 21.64
CA TRP A 122 4.35 27.06 21.10
C TRP A 122 4.32 25.53 21.29
N VAL A 123 5.46 24.88 21.59
CA VAL A 123 5.58 23.41 21.64
C VAL A 123 4.67 22.78 22.70
N PRO A 124 4.61 23.27 23.96
CA PRO A 124 3.70 22.72 24.96
C PRO A 124 2.23 22.78 24.52
N GLY A 125 1.83 23.86 23.85
CA GLY A 125 0.48 24.02 23.30
C GLY A 125 0.18 23.08 22.12
N ALA A 126 1.19 22.75 21.31
CA ALA A 126 1.05 21.82 20.20
C ALA A 126 1.06 20.33 20.62
N PHE A 127 1.70 20.00 21.75
CA PHE A 127 1.91 18.63 22.19
C PHE A 127 0.62 17.78 22.28
N PRO A 128 -0.51 18.27 22.83
CA PRO A 128 -1.77 17.51 22.86
C PRO A 128 -2.29 17.12 21.48
N TYR A 129 -1.97 17.89 20.43
CA TYR A 129 -2.46 17.62 19.08
C TYR A 129 -1.66 16.52 18.36
N LEU A 130 -0.47 16.15 18.86
CA LEU A 130 0.35 15.08 18.28
C LEU A 130 -0.39 13.74 18.27
N ILE A 131 -1.25 13.47 19.26
CA ILE A 131 -2.05 12.24 19.28
C ILE A 131 -2.99 12.14 18.08
N PHE A 132 -3.59 13.26 17.65
CA PHE A 132 -4.47 13.30 16.48
C PHE A 132 -3.67 13.13 15.19
N LEU A 133 -2.49 13.76 15.10
CA LEU A 133 -1.58 13.59 13.98
C LEU A 133 -1.21 12.10 13.81
N VAL A 134 -0.72 11.48 14.89
CA VAL A 134 -0.30 10.07 14.89
C VAL A 134 -1.50 9.15 14.65
N ALA A 135 -2.66 9.44 15.23
CA ALA A 135 -3.88 8.67 14.96
C ALA A 135 -4.25 8.73 13.47
N GLY A 136 -4.21 9.90 12.85
CA GLY A 136 -4.45 10.05 11.41
C GLY A 136 -3.52 9.16 10.57
N MET A 137 -2.23 9.17 10.91
CA MET A 137 -1.22 8.34 10.25
C MET A 137 -1.52 6.84 10.41
N MET A 138 -1.84 6.39 11.63
CA MET A 138 -2.17 4.99 11.91
C MET A 138 -3.43 4.53 11.17
N PHE A 139 -4.46 5.39 11.06
CA PHE A 139 -5.68 5.07 10.31
C PHE A 139 -5.40 4.90 8.81
N SER A 140 -4.57 5.77 8.23
CA SER A 140 -4.14 5.67 6.84
C SER A 140 -3.39 4.36 6.56
N ASP A 141 -2.40 4.03 7.40
CA ASP A 141 -1.60 2.81 7.26
C ASP A 141 -2.46 1.55 7.46
N THR A 142 -3.41 1.60 8.39
CA THR A 142 -4.35 0.52 8.65
C THR A 142 -5.25 0.27 7.44
N LEU A 143 -5.82 1.32 6.84
CA LEU A 143 -6.61 1.16 5.63
C LEU A 143 -5.77 0.62 4.47
N HIS A 144 -4.54 1.11 4.29
CA HIS A 144 -3.62 0.58 3.29
C HIS A 144 -3.38 -0.92 3.48
N PHE A 145 -3.07 -1.36 4.69
CA PHE A 145 -2.87 -2.77 5.04
C PHE A 145 -4.10 -3.63 4.75
N PHE A 146 -5.29 -3.16 5.11
CA PHE A 146 -6.55 -3.87 4.80
C PHE A 146 -6.80 -3.98 3.29
N LEU A 147 -6.52 -2.92 2.52
CA LEU A 147 -6.65 -2.95 1.05
C LEU A 147 -5.65 -3.93 0.42
N ASP A 148 -4.44 -4.02 0.95
CA ASP A 148 -3.43 -4.97 0.46
C ASP A 148 -3.83 -6.44 0.72
N ILE A 149 -4.37 -6.74 1.91
CA ILE A 149 -4.89 -8.07 2.23
C ILE A 149 -6.09 -8.44 1.36
N THR A 150 -7.09 -7.56 1.29
CA THR A 150 -8.33 -7.83 0.56
C THR A 150 -8.09 -8.02 -0.93
N SER A 151 -7.25 -7.18 -1.55
CA SER A 151 -6.90 -7.30 -2.96
C SER A 151 -6.10 -8.57 -3.27
N THR A 152 -5.22 -9.00 -2.36
CA THR A 152 -4.47 -10.24 -2.49
C THR A 152 -5.40 -11.46 -2.40
N ASN A 153 -6.31 -11.47 -1.43
CA ASN A 153 -7.26 -12.55 -1.24
C ASN A 153 -8.28 -12.64 -2.39
N LEU A 154 -8.77 -11.50 -2.87
CA LEU A 154 -9.69 -11.43 -4.01
C LEU A 154 -9.03 -12.01 -5.28
N LYS A 155 -7.79 -11.66 -5.56
CA LYS A 155 -7.04 -12.21 -6.70
C LYS A 155 -6.91 -13.74 -6.61
N LYS A 156 -6.62 -14.28 -5.42
CA LYS A 156 -6.56 -15.73 -5.21
C LYS A 156 -7.90 -16.39 -5.53
N LEU A 157 -9.00 -15.88 -4.98
CA LEU A 157 -10.35 -16.42 -5.22
C LEU A 157 -10.73 -16.42 -6.71
N LEU A 158 -10.49 -15.30 -7.40
CA LEU A 158 -10.80 -15.18 -8.83
C LEU A 158 -9.93 -16.11 -9.70
N HIS A 159 -8.64 -16.29 -9.37
CA HIS A 159 -7.79 -17.26 -10.07
C HIS A 159 -8.23 -18.71 -9.83
N PHE A 160 -8.62 -19.07 -8.60
CA PHE A 160 -9.18 -20.39 -8.31
C PHE A 160 -10.45 -20.68 -9.12
N GLY A 161 -11.33 -19.69 -9.28
CA GLY A 161 -12.53 -19.81 -10.12
C GLY A 161 -12.20 -20.11 -11.59
N LYS A 162 -11.24 -19.37 -12.17
CA LYS A 162 -10.84 -19.52 -13.57
C LYS A 162 -10.21 -20.88 -13.88
N HIS A 163 -9.42 -21.42 -12.94
CA HIS A 163 -8.83 -22.75 -13.09
C HIS A 163 -9.89 -23.86 -13.03
N ARG A 164 -10.94 -23.67 -12.23
CA ARG A 164 -12.08 -24.59 -12.12
C ARG A 164 -12.89 -24.62 -13.41
N GLU A 165 -13.20 -23.47 -14.00
CA GLU A 165 -13.89 -23.39 -15.31
C GLU A 165 -13.08 -24.09 -16.41
N SER A 166 -11.79 -23.79 -16.54
CA SER A 166 -10.92 -24.43 -17.55
C SER A 166 -10.83 -25.96 -17.36
N PHE A 167 -10.80 -26.45 -16.11
CA PHE A 167 -10.80 -27.88 -15.82
C PHE A 167 -12.11 -28.55 -16.26
N PHE A 168 -13.26 -27.91 -16.01
CA PHE A 168 -14.56 -28.42 -16.43
C PHE A 168 -14.78 -28.34 -17.95
N GLU A 169 -14.28 -27.31 -18.63
CA GLU A 169 -14.29 -27.25 -20.10
C GLU A 169 -13.46 -28.40 -20.69
N HIS A 170 -12.22 -28.56 -20.24
CA HIS A 170 -11.31 -29.56 -20.80
C HIS A 170 -11.78 -31.01 -20.53
N HIS A 171 -12.41 -31.27 -19.37
CA HIS A 171 -12.99 -32.59 -19.04
C HIS A 171 -14.41 -32.79 -19.61
N GLY A 172 -15.17 -31.71 -19.82
CA GLY A 172 -16.47 -31.74 -20.50
C GLY A 172 -16.34 -32.03 -22.00
N GLU A 173 -15.34 -31.44 -22.66
CA GLU A 173 -15.00 -31.75 -24.06
C GLU A 173 -14.45 -33.18 -24.21
N SER A 174 -13.63 -33.65 -23.26
CA SER A 174 -13.16 -35.04 -23.24
C SER A 174 -14.30 -36.07 -23.22
N LYS A 175 -15.47 -35.74 -22.66
CA LYS A 175 -16.64 -36.64 -22.67
C LYS A 175 -17.48 -36.51 -23.94
N ARG A 176 -17.47 -35.36 -24.62
CA ARG A 176 -18.13 -35.18 -25.92
C ARG A 176 -17.32 -35.75 -27.09
N GLY A 177 -16.00 -35.80 -26.98
CA GLY A 177 -15.10 -36.34 -28.03
C GLY A 177 -15.00 -37.87 -28.10
N ARG A 178 -15.44 -38.62 -27.09
CA ARG A 178 -15.39 -40.11 -27.05
C ARG A 178 -16.61 -40.80 -27.68
N GLY A 179 -17.29 -40.14 -28.63
CA GLY A 179 -18.52 -40.63 -29.26
C GLY A 179 -18.46 -40.86 -30.77
N LYS A 180 -17.31 -40.67 -31.45
CA LYS A 180 -17.21 -40.91 -32.90
C LYS A 180 -15.85 -41.47 -33.29
N GLY A 181 -15.75 -42.80 -33.30
CA GLY A 181 -14.53 -43.46 -33.75
C GLY A 181 -14.68 -44.96 -33.85
N TYR A 182 -15.54 -45.46 -34.73
CA TYR A 182 -15.39 -46.83 -35.23
C TYR A 182 -15.98 -46.97 -36.64
N ARG A 183 -15.09 -46.95 -37.65
CA ARG A 183 -15.21 -47.81 -38.84
C ARG A 183 -13.85 -47.95 -39.52
N ARG A 184 -13.27 -49.14 -39.36
CA ARG A 184 -12.05 -49.63 -40.01
C ARG A 184 -12.38 -50.15 -41.41
N ASN A 185 -11.63 -49.64 -42.40
CA ASN A 185 -10.83 -50.35 -43.41
C ASN A 185 -11.40 -51.58 -44.17
N SER A 186 -11.41 -51.52 -45.52
CA SER A 186 -10.68 -52.43 -46.43
C SER A 186 -11.25 -52.37 -47.87
N GLY A 187 -10.37 -52.41 -48.88
CA GLY A 187 -10.77 -52.59 -50.28
C GLY A 187 -9.68 -52.22 -51.28
N TYR A 188 -8.98 -53.24 -51.79
CA TYR A 188 -8.00 -53.18 -52.89
C TYR A 188 -8.59 -52.55 -54.18
N GLY A 189 -7.75 -51.85 -54.96
CA GLY A 189 -8.14 -51.36 -56.29
C GLY A 189 -6.95 -50.86 -57.13
N TRP A 190 -6.60 -51.65 -58.14
CA TRP A 190 -5.52 -51.54 -59.12
C TRP A 190 -5.42 -50.24 -59.97
N ARG A 191 -4.17 -49.97 -60.42
CA ARG A 191 -3.70 -49.52 -61.76
C ARG A 191 -3.93 -48.08 -62.28
N ASN A 192 -2.76 -47.51 -62.63
CA ASN A 192 -2.35 -46.94 -63.92
C ASN A 192 -2.74 -45.52 -64.37
N THR A 193 -1.68 -44.82 -64.82
CA THR A 193 -1.58 -43.85 -65.94
C THR A 193 -2.28 -42.50 -65.76
N ALA A 194 -1.76 -41.34 -66.16
CA ALA A 194 -0.74 -40.98 -67.13
C ALA A 194 -0.19 -39.56 -66.85
N ARG A 195 1.01 -39.31 -67.37
CA ARG A 195 1.56 -38.00 -67.78
C ARG A 195 0.49 -37.01 -68.26
N ARG A 196 0.65 -35.72 -67.91
CA ARG A 196 1.00 -34.64 -68.86
C ARG A 196 1.14 -33.29 -68.13
N ARG A 197 2.33 -32.71 -68.34
CA ARG A 197 2.72 -31.28 -68.45
C ARG A 197 2.23 -30.30 -67.40
#